data_AF-A0A2B7WEA8-F1
#
_entry.id   AF-A0A2B7WEA8-F1
#
_cell.length_a   1.000
_cell.length_b   1.000
_cell.length_c   1.000
_cell.angle_alpha   90.00
_cell.angle_beta   90.00
_cell.angle_gamma   90.00
#
_symmetry.space_group_name_H-M   'P 1'
#
loop_
_entity.id
_entity.type
_entity.pdbx_description
1 polymer ?
#
loop_
_entity_poly.entity_id
_entity_poly.type
_entity_poly.pdbx_seq_one_letter_code
_entity_poly.pdbx_strand_id
1 'polypeptide(L)'
;MVAPSVCFHCGGHPFRLYTSPFNQKGNAGRPYYICNSCGLFLVFDDLRGNSEDNPRCYCAVSSKRHISGPKKRIPRRIFFIYRLRECNFYQNAIDSNGQQLVVENDELVNMFALLKFA
;
A
#
# COMPACT_ATOMS: atom_id res chain seq x y z
N MET A 1 6.02 8.89 9.13
CA MET A 1 4.57 9.03 8.88
C MET A 1 3.86 9.12 10.22
N VAL A 2 2.70 9.78 10.27
CA VAL A 2 1.88 9.87 11.49
C VAL A 2 1.06 8.59 11.63
N ALA A 3 1.08 7.96 12.80
CA ALA A 3 0.29 6.78 13.13
C ALA A 3 -1.22 7.10 13.05
N PRO A 4 -2.10 6.16 12.63
CA PRO A 4 -3.53 6.36 12.75
C PRO A 4 -3.89 6.44 14.25
N SER A 5 -4.73 7.39 14.63
CA SER A 5 -5.29 7.45 15.98
C SER A 5 -6.44 6.45 16.16
N VAL A 6 -7.27 6.27 15.12
CA VAL A 6 -8.42 5.36 15.10
C VAL A 6 -8.60 4.69 13.74
N CYS A 7 -9.31 3.57 13.70
CA CYS A 7 -9.73 2.93 12.46
C CYS A 7 -10.87 3.73 11.80
N PHE A 8 -10.68 4.17 10.56
CA PHE A 8 -11.71 4.90 9.81
C PHE A 8 -13.01 4.10 9.56
N HIS A 9 -12.96 2.76 9.71
CA HIS A 9 -14.10 1.89 9.49
C HIS A 9 -14.96 1.68 10.74
N CYS A 10 -14.36 1.52 11.93
CA CYS A 10 -15.09 1.18 13.16
C CYS A 10 -14.72 2.01 14.39
N GLY A 11 -13.80 2.99 14.27
CA GLY A 11 -13.31 3.79 15.39
C GLY A 11 -12.35 3.07 16.34
N GLY A 12 -12.11 1.77 16.16
CA GLY A 12 -11.24 0.97 17.04
C GLY A 12 -9.77 1.38 16.98
N HIS A 13 -9.03 1.12 18.06
CA HIS A 13 -7.62 1.48 18.17
C HIS A 13 -6.74 0.62 17.23
N PRO A 14 -5.78 1.25 16.53
CA PRO A 14 -4.83 0.53 15.69
C PRO A 14 -3.61 0.07 16.50
N PHE A 15 -2.99 -1.00 16.04
CA PHE A 15 -1.71 -1.47 16.55
C PHE A 15 -0.74 -1.72 15.41
N ARG A 16 0.55 -1.54 15.70
CA ARG A 16 1.63 -1.63 14.72
C ARG A 16 2.22 -3.03 14.72
N LEU A 17 2.29 -3.63 13.54
CA LEU A 17 2.88 -4.94 13.28
C LEU A 17 3.94 -4.85 12.18
N TYR A 18 4.65 -5.96 11.98
CA TYR A 18 5.53 -6.16 10.84
C TYR A 18 5.04 -7.35 10.03
N THR A 19 5.17 -7.25 8.71
CA THR A 19 4.97 -8.41 7.86
C THR A 19 6.11 -9.41 8.08
N SER A 20 5.82 -10.69 7.88
CA SER A 20 6.84 -11.74 7.96
C SER A 20 8.05 -11.42 7.08
N PRO A 21 9.29 -11.69 7.54
CA PRO A 21 10.50 -11.57 6.70
C PRO A 21 10.45 -12.50 5.49
N PHE A 22 9.63 -13.56 5.52
CA PHE A 22 9.42 -14.50 4.43
C PHE A 22 8.16 -14.19 3.61
N ASN A 23 7.64 -12.96 3.67
CA ASN A 23 6.46 -12.57 2.91
C ASN A 23 6.74 -12.54 1.40
N GLN A 24 6.41 -13.65 0.74
CA GLN A 24 6.55 -13.86 -0.71
C GLN A 24 5.74 -12.90 -1.58
N LYS A 25 4.88 -12.05 -0.99
CA LYS A 25 4.11 -11.03 -1.73
C LYS A 25 4.91 -9.76 -1.99
N GLY A 26 6.23 -9.77 -1.74
CA GLY A 26 7.12 -8.62 -1.94
C GLY A 26 6.93 -7.52 -0.91
N ASN A 27 6.39 -7.86 0.27
CA ASN A 27 6.15 -6.93 1.37
C ASN A 27 6.91 -7.33 2.63
N ALA A 28 7.96 -8.15 2.53
CA ALA A 28 8.69 -8.65 3.68
C ALA A 28 9.23 -7.55 4.59
N GLY A 29 9.09 -7.75 5.91
CA GLY A 29 9.63 -6.84 6.95
C GLY A 29 9.01 -5.44 7.00
N ARG A 30 7.96 -5.15 6.22
CA ARG A 30 7.31 -3.84 6.21
C ARG A 30 6.47 -3.65 7.48
N PRO A 31 6.63 -2.54 8.21
CA PRO A 31 5.74 -2.19 9.29
C PRO A 31 4.37 -1.77 8.74
N TYR A 32 3.29 -2.12 9.42
CA TYR A 32 1.93 -1.71 9.06
C TYR A 32 1.05 -1.56 10.29
N TYR A 33 -0.05 -0.83 10.14
CA TYR A 33 -1.10 -0.75 11.16
C TYR A 33 -2.31 -1.56 10.74
N ILE A 34 -2.91 -2.21 11.72
CA ILE A 34 -4.15 -2.97 11.59
C ILE A 34 -5.05 -2.60 12.77
N CYS A 35 -6.37 -2.59 12.56
CA CYS A 35 -7.32 -2.33 13.62
C CYS A 35 -7.44 -3.54 14.57
N ASN A 36 -7.33 -3.32 15.88
CA ASN A 36 -7.52 -4.38 16.88
C ASN A 36 -8.97 -4.88 16.95
N SER A 37 -9.93 -4.00 16.69
CA SER A 37 -11.35 -4.34 16.83
C SER A 37 -11.92 -5.10 15.63
N CYS A 38 -11.53 -4.75 14.40
CA CYS A 38 -12.09 -5.35 13.18
C CYS A 38 -11.07 -6.05 12.26
N GLY A 39 -9.78 -6.04 12.62
CA GLY A 39 -8.73 -6.68 11.81
C GLY A 39 -8.45 -6.00 10.47
N LEU A 40 -9.00 -4.81 10.22
CA LEU A 40 -8.78 -4.08 8.98
C LEU A 40 -7.34 -3.60 8.87
N PHE A 41 -6.66 -3.97 7.78
CA PHE A 41 -5.39 -3.35 7.40
C PHE A 41 -5.64 -1.86 7.13
N LEU A 42 -4.86 -1.00 7.79
CA LEU A 42 -4.96 0.45 7.61
C LEU A 42 -3.91 0.90 6.61
N VAL A 43 -2.62 0.88 6.96
CA VAL A 43 -1.57 1.25 5.99
C VAL A 43 -0.22 0.70 6.40
N PHE A 44 0.71 0.61 5.45
CA PHE A 44 2.12 0.44 5.75
C PHE A 44 2.70 1.70 6.37
N ASP A 45 3.53 1.55 7.39
CA ASP A 45 4.19 2.62 8.13
C ASP A 45 5.63 2.85 7.67
N ASP A 46 5.80 2.97 6.35
CA ASP A 46 7.09 3.23 5.70
C ASP A 46 6.92 4.24 4.55
N LEU A 47 8.03 4.65 3.95
CA LEU A 47 8.01 5.59 2.83
C LEU A 47 7.85 4.92 1.47
N ARG A 48 7.93 3.58 1.39
CA ARG A 48 7.85 2.86 0.13
C ARG A 48 6.53 3.13 -0.58
N GLY A 49 6.63 3.53 -1.84
CA GLY A 49 5.50 3.87 -2.70
C GLY A 49 4.93 5.27 -2.48
N ASN A 50 5.48 6.09 -1.56
CA ASN A 50 5.13 7.51 -1.48
C ASN A 50 5.80 8.26 -2.64
N SER A 51 5.04 9.13 -3.30
CA SER A 51 5.50 10.06 -4.33
C SER A 51 4.40 11.11 -4.49
N GLU A 52 4.79 12.38 -4.64
CA GLU A 52 3.82 13.46 -4.87
C GLU A 52 3.17 13.40 -6.26
N ASP A 53 3.74 12.61 -7.18
CA ASP A 53 3.17 12.34 -8.51
C ASP A 53 2.04 11.30 -8.48
N ASN A 54 1.86 10.61 -7.35
CA ASN A 54 0.75 9.68 -7.21
C ASN A 54 -0.59 10.44 -7.18
N PRO A 55 -1.69 9.85 -7.69
CA PRO A 55 -3.01 10.46 -7.60
C PRO A 55 -3.35 10.87 -6.16
N ARG A 56 -4.05 12.00 -6.01
CA ARG A 56 -4.52 12.43 -4.69
C ARG A 56 -5.64 11.52 -4.20
N CYS A 57 -5.60 11.14 -2.92
CA CYS A 57 -6.71 10.44 -2.28
C CYS A 57 -7.83 11.42 -1.88
N TYR A 58 -8.91 10.90 -1.28
CA TYR A 58 -10.03 11.72 -0.81
C TYR A 58 -9.67 12.72 0.31
N CYS A 59 -8.50 12.58 0.93
CA CYS A 59 -7.95 13.55 1.88
C CYS A 59 -7.13 14.66 1.20
N ALA A 60 -7.18 14.77 -0.14
CA ALA A 60 -6.45 15.74 -0.95
C ALA A 60 -4.90 15.68 -0.86
N VAL A 61 -4.34 14.59 -0.34
CA VAL A 61 -2.89 14.31 -0.29
C VAL A 61 -2.49 13.20 -1.27
N SER A 62 -1.22 13.13 -1.62
CA SER A 62 -0.69 12.06 -2.48
C SER A 62 -0.96 10.66 -1.89
N SER A 63 -1.41 9.75 -2.74
CA SER A 63 -1.63 8.34 -2.39
C SER A 63 -0.31 7.55 -2.30
N LYS A 64 -0.37 6.29 -1.85
CA LYS A 64 0.76 5.36 -1.78
C LYS A 64 0.61 4.28 -2.87
N ARG A 65 1.65 4.11 -3.68
CA ARG A 65 1.75 3.08 -4.73
C ARG A 65 2.08 1.72 -4.17
N HIS A 66 1.39 0.69 -4.63
CA HIS A 66 1.50 -0.70 -4.21
C HIS A 66 1.57 -1.64 -5.40
N ILE A 67 2.14 -2.83 -5.18
CA ILE A 67 2.14 -3.94 -6.13
C ILE A 67 1.37 -5.11 -5.52
N SER A 68 0.49 -5.75 -6.29
CA SER A 68 -0.25 -6.92 -5.83
C SER A 68 0.65 -8.15 -5.72
N GLY A 69 0.30 -9.07 -4.81
CA GLY A 69 1.00 -10.34 -4.71
C GLY A 69 0.86 -11.20 -5.98
N PRO A 70 1.75 -12.19 -6.18
CA PRO A 70 1.78 -13.00 -7.40
C PRO A 70 0.55 -13.90 -7.54
N LYS A 71 -0.08 -14.30 -6.42
CA LYS A 71 -1.25 -15.20 -6.38
C LYS A 71 -2.60 -14.48 -6.51
N LYS A 72 -2.65 -13.30 -7.12
CA LYS A 72 -3.90 -12.53 -7.33
C LYS A 72 -4.43 -12.81 -8.74
N ARG A 73 -5.75 -12.59 -8.96
CA ARG A 73 -6.38 -12.74 -10.29
C ARG A 73 -5.61 -12.01 -11.40
N ILE A 74 -5.11 -10.82 -11.07
CA ILE A 74 -4.12 -10.11 -11.88
C ILE A 74 -2.86 -9.99 -11.01
N PRO A 75 -1.84 -10.83 -11.26
CA PRO A 75 -0.57 -10.80 -10.56
C PRO A 75 0.15 -9.47 -10.76
N ARG A 76 0.91 -9.04 -9.74
CA ARG A 76 1.84 -7.89 -9.82
C ARG A 76 1.26 -6.57 -10.34
N ARG A 77 -0.07 -6.37 -10.26
CA ARG A 77 -0.71 -5.12 -10.67
C ARG A 77 -0.30 -3.97 -9.77
N ILE A 78 -0.11 -2.80 -10.36
CA ILE A 78 0.17 -1.56 -9.65
C ILE A 78 -1.14 -0.88 -9.27
N PHE A 79 -1.28 -0.46 -8.03
CA PHE A 79 -2.46 0.28 -7.56
C PHE A 79 -2.07 1.30 -6.51
N PHE A 80 -2.96 2.24 -6.25
CA PHE A 80 -2.81 3.32 -5.29
C PHE A 80 -3.81 3.15 -4.16
N ILE A 81 -3.35 3.34 -2.93
CA ILE A 81 -4.22 3.43 -1.75
C ILE A 81 -3.92 4.69 -0.97
N TYR A 82 -4.82 5.09 -0.09
CA TYR A 82 -4.60 6.19 0.85
C TYR A 82 -3.26 6.07 1.61
N ARG A 83 -2.60 7.21 1.82
CA ARG A 83 -1.31 7.31 2.56
C ARG A 83 -1.49 7.60 4.05
N LEU A 84 -2.45 8.48 4.40
CA LEU A 84 -2.61 9.03 5.75
C LEU A 84 -3.66 8.36 6.62
N ARG A 85 -4.40 7.36 6.09
CA ARG A 85 -5.29 6.47 6.87
C ARG A 85 -6.63 7.08 7.29
N GLU A 86 -7.05 8.15 6.62
CA GLU A 86 -8.30 8.88 6.93
C GLU A 86 -9.43 8.60 5.93
N CYS A 87 -9.16 7.85 4.87
CA CYS A 87 -10.16 7.48 3.86
C CYS A 87 -9.92 6.07 3.33
N ASN A 88 -10.82 5.61 2.47
CA ASN A 88 -10.80 4.30 1.82
C ASN A 88 -10.39 4.37 0.33
N PHE A 89 -9.64 5.40 -0.06
CA PHE A 89 -9.23 5.59 -1.46
C PHE A 89 -8.51 4.35 -2.03
N TYR A 90 -8.94 3.94 -3.22
CA TYR A 90 -8.34 2.88 -4.01
C TYR A 90 -8.42 3.25 -5.48
N GLN A 91 -7.31 3.15 -6.20
CA GLN A 91 -7.29 3.36 -7.65
C GLN A 91 -6.32 2.40 -8.32
N ASN A 92 -6.73 1.82 -9.44
CA ASN A 92 -5.85 1.06 -10.31
C ASN A 92 -4.90 1.99 -11.07
N ALA A 93 -3.62 1.63 -11.18
CA ALA A 93 -2.73 2.28 -12.12
C ALA A 93 -3.03 1.74 -13.52
N ILE A 94 -3.35 2.63 -14.45
CA ILE A 94 -3.70 2.30 -15.83
C ILE A 94 -2.76 3.03 -16.80
N ASP A 95 -2.52 2.45 -17.97
CA ASP A 95 -1.80 3.08 -19.07
C ASP A 95 -2.72 4.00 -19.90
N SER A 96 -2.18 4.60 -20.97
CA SER A 96 -2.93 5.46 -21.88
C SER A 96 -4.05 4.75 -22.64
N ASN A 97 -4.02 3.42 -22.71
CA ASN A 97 -5.05 2.59 -23.34
C ASN A 97 -6.10 2.10 -22.33
N GLY A 98 -6.00 2.53 -21.06
CA GLY A 98 -6.87 2.08 -19.98
C GLY A 98 -6.55 0.67 -19.46
N GLN A 99 -5.42 0.08 -19.88
CA GLN A 99 -5.00 -1.24 -19.40
C GLN A 99 -4.32 -1.14 -18.04
N GLN A 100 -4.58 -2.13 -17.19
CA GLN A 100 -3.98 -2.21 -15.87
C GLN A 100 -2.46 -2.38 -15.96
N LEU A 101 -1.69 -1.45 -15.38
CA LEU A 101 -0.25 -1.60 -15.25
C LEU A 101 0.09 -2.77 -14.34
N VAL A 102 0.99 -3.64 -14.82
CA VAL A 102 1.55 -4.79 -14.11
C VAL A 102 3.07 -4.74 -14.16
N VAL A 103 3.72 -5.26 -13.13
CA VAL A 103 5.17 -5.45 -13.15
C VAL A 103 5.46 -6.89 -13.58
N GLU A 104 5.93 -7.06 -14.82
CA GLU A 104 6.14 -8.39 -15.43
C GLU A 104 7.41 -9.08 -14.93
N ASN A 105 8.45 -8.31 -14.61
CA ASN A 105 9.73 -8.83 -14.15
C ASN A 105 9.79 -8.85 -12.61
N ASP A 106 9.96 -10.04 -12.01
CA ASP A 106 10.09 -10.22 -10.57
C ASP A 106 11.31 -9.50 -9.96
N GLU A 107 12.39 -9.28 -10.72
CA GLU A 107 13.52 -8.44 -10.30
C GLU A 107 13.08 -6.99 -10.10
N LEU A 108 12.24 -6.44 -10.98
CA LEU A 108 11.69 -5.09 -10.81
C LEU A 108 10.77 -5.02 -9.60
N VAL A 109 10.02 -6.10 -9.30
CA VAL A 109 9.22 -6.20 -8.06
C VAL A 109 10.14 -6.17 -6.84
N ASN A 110 11.26 -6.87 -6.88
CA ASN A 110 12.25 -6.90 -5.80
C ASN A 110 12.94 -5.54 -5.64
N MET A 111 13.34 -4.87 -6.72
CA MET A 111 13.86 -3.50 -6.66
C MET A 111 12.82 -2.57 -6.03
N PHE A 112 11.56 -2.63 -6.48
CA PHE A 112 10.48 -1.87 -5.86
C PHE A 112 10.28 -2.23 -4.39
N ALA A 113 10.58 -3.47 -3.99
CA ALA A 113 10.56 -3.89 -2.59
C ALA A 113 11.62 -3.26 -1.71
N LEU A 114 12.76 -2.92 -2.30
CA LEU A 114 13.90 -2.31 -1.62
C LEU A 114 13.89 -0.78 -1.70
N LEU A 115 13.11 -0.19 -2.63
CA LEU A 115 13.01 1.26 -2.77
C LEU A 115 12.44 1.92 -1.50
N LYS A 116 13.28 2.75 -0.89
CA LYS A 116 12.92 3.71 0.15
C LYS A 116 13.13 5.09 -0.44
N PHE A 117 12.06 5.83 -0.70
CA PHE A 117 12.17 7.23 -1.05
C PHE A 117 12.33 8.02 0.25
N ALA A 118 13.36 8.87 0.31
CA ALA A 118 13.65 9.75 1.44
C ALA A 118 12.65 10.91 1.49
#